data_AF-A0A7K2TSF9-F1
#
_entry.id   AF-A0A7K2TSF9-F1
#
_cell.length_a   1.000
_cell.length_b   1.000
_cell.length_c   1.000
_cell.angle_alpha   90.00
_cell.angle_beta   90.00
_cell.angle_gamma   90.00
#
_symmetry.space_group_name_H-M   'P 1'
#
loop_
_entity.id
_entity.type
_entity.pdbx_description
1 polymer ?
#
loop_
_entity_poly.entity_id
_entity_poly.type
_entity_poly.pdbx_seq_one_letter_code
_entity_poly.pdbx_strand_id
1 'polypeptide(L)'
;MKRQASRGRVASAVAAAMCAVAALPGQAHAAVGPGAYVFDPAARTVRGAENNSEAQELTAGSVHRSSIKPGEKLYYRVDLDDRTDAYVSAVAVPKAAGQVAYGDGITVSMRNLDDTRCGSGDASFESAEFPRPIAAYAYRTVEKDGTAPCDAAGTYNVLIERESKPTSSPAAWDLELRFATEPALKSGQARPTQAPENWPSASPTPPTGQQKRSGGSSYYEATGLETGEWVDTVAPGQTRFYRVPVDWGQQIFATAALSNDNKSTEYLGNALAVALDNPALGHVDDATASYSGKPVSVALRPLPPVAYENRYDSASTISAMRFAGWYYLSVTLDPAVADHYGDDPIGLTLRISVRGEARSGPYAGDAGIFGVTDDDRDMARSGQSAPQAAKSGTMTMVAAAGIGAGSVLVLGLGVWTLLARRRTTAPGATPPYGGQPPQAWGG
;
A
#
# COMPACT_ATOMS: atom_id res chain seq x y z
N MET A 1 -21.58 -61.81 58.20
CA MET A 1 -20.26 -62.44 58.46
C MET A 1 -19.15 -61.56 57.89
N LYS A 2 -18.14 -61.31 58.72
CA LYS A 2 -16.75 -60.88 58.44
C LYS A 2 -16.47 -59.64 57.57
N ARG A 3 -15.87 -58.67 58.28
CA ARG A 3 -15.02 -57.55 57.82
C ARG A 3 -13.94 -58.01 56.83
N GLN A 4 -13.56 -57.15 55.89
CA GLN A 4 -12.19 -56.60 55.88
C GLN A 4 -12.05 -55.41 54.92
N ALA A 5 -11.25 -54.45 55.37
CA ALA A 5 -10.90 -53.22 54.70
C ALA A 5 -9.77 -53.43 53.68
N SER A 6 -9.68 -52.56 52.69
CA SER A 6 -8.37 -52.01 52.29
C SER A 6 -8.52 -50.65 51.62
N ARG A 7 -7.56 -49.79 51.95
CA ARG A 7 -7.36 -48.42 51.50
C ARG A 7 -6.76 -48.42 50.10
N GLY A 8 -6.98 -47.31 49.39
CA GLY A 8 -5.92 -46.68 48.62
C GLY A 8 -6.18 -46.52 47.14
N ARG A 9 -6.38 -45.27 46.73
CA ARG A 9 -5.55 -44.50 45.78
C ARG A 9 -6.43 -43.38 45.20
N VAL A 10 -6.20 -42.17 45.69
CA VAL A 10 -6.65 -40.94 45.03
C VAL A 10 -5.84 -40.84 43.75
N ALA A 11 -6.48 -41.10 42.61
CA ALA A 11 -5.92 -40.85 41.30
C ALA A 11 -6.11 -39.37 40.97
N SER A 12 -5.01 -38.63 40.88
CA SER A 12 -4.99 -37.27 40.34
C SER A 12 -5.35 -37.32 38.86
N ALA A 13 -6.55 -36.83 38.52
CA ALA A 13 -6.96 -36.64 37.14
C ALA A 13 -6.26 -35.39 36.57
N VAL A 14 -5.26 -35.60 35.71
CA VAL A 14 -4.69 -34.55 34.86
C VAL A 14 -5.66 -34.33 33.70
N ALA A 15 -6.38 -33.20 33.72
CA ALA A 15 -7.20 -32.76 32.60
C ALA A 15 -6.30 -32.22 31.49
N ALA A 16 -6.02 -33.05 30.48
CA ALA A 16 -5.41 -32.60 29.24
C ALA A 16 -6.46 -31.89 28.38
N ALA A 17 -6.45 -30.56 28.38
CA ALA A 17 -7.23 -29.77 27.44
C ALA A 17 -6.53 -29.79 26.07
N MET A 18 -6.97 -30.67 25.17
CA MET A 18 -6.59 -30.60 23.76
C MET A 18 -7.37 -29.45 23.10
N CYS A 19 -6.68 -28.35 22.79
CA CYS A 19 -7.20 -27.34 21.87
C CYS A 19 -7.14 -27.90 20.45
N ALA A 20 -8.28 -28.36 19.92
CA ALA A 20 -8.45 -28.64 18.51
C ALA A 20 -8.47 -27.30 17.75
N VAL A 21 -7.37 -26.96 17.08
CA VAL A 21 -7.33 -25.86 16.12
C VAL A 21 -8.07 -26.33 14.87
N ALA A 22 -9.28 -25.83 14.66
CA ALA A 22 -10.00 -25.99 13.41
C ALA A 22 -9.25 -25.23 12.31
N ALA A 23 -8.48 -25.94 11.49
CA ALA A 23 -7.91 -25.40 10.28
C ALA A 23 -9.06 -25.19 9.26
N LEU A 24 -9.47 -23.93 9.08
CA LEU A 24 -10.31 -23.55 7.95
C LEU A 24 -9.53 -23.82 6.65
N PRO A 25 -10.18 -24.33 5.59
CA PRO A 25 -9.52 -24.53 4.30
C PRO A 25 -9.15 -23.17 3.72
N GLY A 26 -7.86 -22.87 3.69
CA GLY A 26 -7.32 -21.70 3.00
C GLY A 26 -7.72 -21.77 1.53
N GLN A 27 -8.37 -20.72 1.03
CA GLN A 27 -8.62 -20.57 -0.39
C GLN A 27 -7.29 -20.55 -1.12
N ALA A 28 -7.03 -21.61 -1.88
CA ALA A 28 -5.87 -21.72 -2.76
C ALA A 28 -6.01 -20.62 -3.84
N HIS A 29 -5.26 -19.53 -3.65
CA HIS A 29 -5.04 -18.56 -4.71
C HIS A 29 -4.21 -19.26 -5.79
N ALA A 30 -4.74 -19.30 -7.01
CA ALA A 30 -3.93 -19.66 -8.17
C ALA A 30 -2.72 -18.72 -8.20
N ALA A 31 -1.52 -19.27 -8.06
CA ALA A 31 -0.29 -18.50 -8.20
C ALA A 31 -0.26 -17.93 -9.61
N VAL A 32 -0.53 -16.63 -9.73
CA VAL A 32 -0.26 -15.89 -10.96
C VAL A 32 1.26 -15.94 -11.12
N GLY A 33 1.74 -16.16 -12.35
CA GLY A 33 3.17 -16.34 -12.62
C GLY A 33 4.04 -15.20 -12.06
N PRO A 34 5.37 -15.41 -11.95
CA PRO A 34 6.29 -14.37 -11.49
C PRO A 34 6.04 -13.06 -12.24
N GLY A 35 5.86 -11.94 -11.51
CA GLY A 35 5.72 -10.61 -12.11
C GLY A 35 4.29 -10.11 -12.35
N ALA A 36 3.25 -10.87 -11.97
CA ALA A 36 1.88 -10.38 -12.07
C ALA A 36 1.52 -9.34 -11.00
N TYR A 37 0.67 -8.39 -11.39
CA TYR A 37 0.17 -7.36 -10.49
C TYR A 37 -0.73 -7.96 -9.39
N VAL A 38 -0.39 -7.70 -8.13
CA VAL A 38 -1.13 -8.19 -6.96
C VAL A 38 -2.11 -7.11 -6.48
N PHE A 39 -3.40 -7.34 -6.68
CA PHE A 39 -4.45 -6.48 -6.12
C PHE A 39 -4.50 -6.60 -4.60
N ASP A 40 -4.94 -5.52 -3.93
CA ASP A 40 -5.31 -5.58 -2.52
C ASP A 40 -6.35 -6.71 -2.31
N PRO A 41 -6.11 -7.69 -1.42
CA PRO A 41 -7.07 -8.76 -1.14
C PRO A 41 -8.40 -8.24 -0.56
N ALA A 42 -8.43 -7.02 -0.02
CA ALA A 42 -9.64 -6.34 0.43
C ALA A 42 -10.36 -5.58 -0.70
N ALA A 43 -9.83 -5.58 -1.94
CA ALA A 43 -10.42 -4.87 -3.07
C ALA A 43 -11.82 -5.38 -3.40
N ARG A 44 -12.79 -4.47 -3.43
CA ARG A 44 -14.19 -4.79 -3.73
C ARG A 44 -14.41 -4.80 -5.25
N THR A 45 -15.04 -5.84 -5.78
CA THR A 45 -15.42 -5.83 -7.20
C THR A 45 -16.53 -4.83 -7.43
N VAL A 46 -16.36 -3.96 -8.43
CA VAL A 46 -17.35 -2.99 -8.89
C VAL A 46 -17.49 -3.12 -10.40
N ARG A 47 -18.72 -2.99 -10.93
CA ARG A 47 -18.95 -3.03 -12.38
C ARG A 47 -19.10 -1.61 -12.91
N GLY A 48 -18.26 -1.24 -13.86
CA GLY A 48 -18.46 -0.01 -14.63
C GLY A 48 -19.70 -0.11 -15.51
N ALA A 49 -20.44 0.98 -15.62
CA ALA A 49 -21.65 1.06 -16.43
C ALA A 49 -21.37 1.79 -17.76
N GLU A 50 -22.08 1.42 -18.83
CA GLU A 50 -21.98 2.13 -20.13
C GLU A 50 -22.71 3.49 -20.10
N ASN A 51 -23.59 3.69 -19.12
CA ASN A 51 -24.32 4.93 -18.89
C ASN A 51 -24.21 5.38 -17.43
N ASN A 52 -24.33 6.68 -17.19
CA ASN A 52 -24.19 7.26 -15.85
C ASN A 52 -25.34 6.88 -14.89
N SER A 53 -26.55 6.60 -15.40
CA SER A 53 -27.69 6.23 -14.55
C SER A 53 -27.56 4.89 -13.84
N GLU A 54 -26.73 3.99 -14.39
CA GLU A 54 -26.43 2.67 -13.81
C GLU A 54 -25.09 2.62 -13.07
N ALA A 55 -24.39 3.75 -12.97
CA ALA A 55 -23.07 3.84 -12.38
C ALA A 55 -23.05 3.37 -10.92
N GLN A 56 -22.14 2.44 -10.61
CA GLN A 56 -21.95 1.95 -9.24
C GLN A 56 -21.03 2.89 -8.45
N GLU A 57 -21.28 2.95 -7.15
CA GLU A 57 -20.56 3.84 -6.24
C GLU A 57 -19.15 3.33 -5.94
N LEU A 58 -18.18 4.25 -5.95
CA LEU A 58 -16.85 4.06 -5.39
C LEU A 58 -16.85 4.69 -3.99
N THR A 59 -16.62 3.88 -2.96
CA THR A 59 -16.58 4.39 -1.57
C THR A 59 -15.20 4.92 -1.22
N ALA A 60 -15.13 6.09 -0.58
CA ALA A 60 -13.87 6.68 -0.13
C ALA A 60 -13.09 5.75 0.79
N GLY A 61 -11.77 5.72 0.64
CA GLY A 61 -10.86 4.90 1.45
C GLY A 61 -10.90 3.40 1.16
N SER A 62 -11.72 2.94 0.21
CA SER A 62 -11.75 1.54 -0.24
C SER A 62 -11.06 1.38 -1.60
N VAL A 63 -10.34 0.27 -1.77
CA VAL A 63 -9.85 -0.17 -3.08
C VAL A 63 -10.94 -0.94 -3.79
N HIS A 64 -11.14 -0.67 -5.07
CA HIS A 64 -12.09 -1.40 -5.92
C HIS A 64 -11.38 -2.03 -7.11
N ARG A 65 -11.97 -3.11 -7.62
CA ARG A 65 -11.49 -3.81 -8.81
C ARG A 65 -12.56 -3.80 -9.88
N SER A 66 -12.16 -3.48 -11.11
CA SER A 66 -13.01 -3.52 -12.30
C SER A 66 -12.22 -4.05 -13.50
N SER A 67 -12.78 -3.97 -14.70
CA SER A 67 -12.11 -4.32 -15.96
C SER A 67 -12.63 -3.46 -17.11
N ILE A 68 -11.80 -3.18 -18.10
CA ILE A 68 -12.15 -2.34 -19.26
C ILE A 68 -11.63 -2.94 -20.57
N LYS A 69 -12.51 -3.09 -21.56
CA LYS A 69 -12.18 -3.56 -22.91
C LYS A 69 -11.69 -2.41 -23.80
N PRO A 70 -11.02 -2.72 -24.93
CA PRO A 70 -10.56 -1.68 -25.85
C PRO A 70 -11.72 -0.76 -26.30
N GLY A 71 -11.53 0.56 -26.20
CA GLY A 71 -12.52 1.55 -26.62
C GLY A 71 -13.74 1.71 -25.72
N GLU A 72 -13.82 0.98 -24.59
CA GLU A 72 -14.92 1.14 -23.64
C GLU A 72 -14.83 2.48 -22.87
N LYS A 73 -16.00 2.97 -22.49
CA LYS A 73 -16.23 4.14 -21.65
C LYS A 73 -17.10 3.71 -20.48
N LEU A 74 -16.53 3.69 -19.29
CA LEU A 74 -17.18 3.15 -18.10
C LEU A 74 -17.42 4.24 -17.07
N TYR A 75 -18.68 4.37 -16.66
CA TYR A 75 -19.13 5.27 -15.61
C TYR A 75 -19.16 4.58 -14.25
N TYR A 76 -18.65 5.30 -13.26
CA TYR A 76 -18.79 5.05 -11.82
C TYR A 76 -19.32 6.33 -11.18
N ARG A 77 -19.76 6.26 -9.92
CA ARG A 77 -20.19 7.45 -9.19
C ARG A 77 -19.47 7.61 -7.86
N VAL A 78 -19.34 8.85 -7.43
CA VAL A 78 -18.86 9.23 -6.10
C VAL A 78 -19.79 10.30 -5.53
N ASP A 79 -19.94 10.32 -4.22
CA ASP A 79 -20.65 11.38 -3.52
C ASP A 79 -19.65 12.35 -2.90
N LEU A 80 -19.75 13.63 -3.26
CA LEU A 80 -18.84 14.69 -2.83
C LEU A 80 -19.58 15.72 -1.97
N ASP A 81 -18.88 16.29 -0.98
CA ASP A 81 -19.35 17.47 -0.25
C ASP A 81 -19.01 18.77 -1.01
N ASP A 82 -19.29 19.93 -0.42
CA ASP A 82 -19.01 21.25 -1.00
C ASP A 82 -17.73 21.90 -0.44
N ARG A 83 -16.82 21.13 0.18
CA ARG A 83 -15.68 21.67 0.96
C ARG A 83 -14.36 20.95 0.76
N THR A 84 -14.38 19.70 0.33
CA THR A 84 -13.21 18.85 0.23
C THR A 84 -12.81 18.61 -1.22
N ASP A 85 -11.50 18.68 -1.46
CA ASP A 85 -10.93 18.27 -2.74
C ASP A 85 -10.99 16.74 -2.81
N ALA A 86 -11.35 16.21 -3.97
CA ALA A 86 -11.60 14.80 -4.20
C ALA A 86 -10.77 14.27 -5.36
N TYR A 87 -10.32 13.02 -5.25
CA TYR A 87 -9.42 12.36 -6.19
C TYR A 87 -9.87 10.93 -6.44
N VAL A 88 -10.06 10.57 -7.70
CA VAL A 88 -10.35 9.19 -8.11
C VAL A 88 -9.30 8.73 -9.08
N SER A 89 -8.51 7.74 -8.66
CA SER A 89 -7.47 7.14 -9.49
C SER A 89 -7.90 5.80 -10.06
N ALA A 90 -7.34 5.49 -11.23
CA ALA A 90 -7.43 4.22 -11.89
C ALA A 90 -6.03 3.75 -12.27
N VAL A 91 -5.68 2.54 -11.86
CA VAL A 91 -4.51 1.81 -12.35
C VAL A 91 -5.01 0.82 -13.39
N ALA A 92 -4.62 1.00 -14.64
CA ALA A 92 -4.85 0.01 -15.68
C ALA A 92 -3.75 -1.05 -15.67
N VAL A 93 -4.16 -2.31 -15.67
CA VAL A 93 -3.27 -3.46 -15.59
C VAL A 93 -3.50 -4.35 -16.82
N PRO A 94 -2.72 -4.13 -17.90
CA PRO A 94 -2.72 -5.03 -19.04
C PRO A 94 -2.22 -6.42 -18.68
N LYS A 95 -2.57 -7.41 -19.49
CA LYS A 95 -1.96 -8.75 -19.40
C LYS A 95 -0.51 -8.69 -19.91
N ALA A 96 0.41 -9.34 -19.20
CA ALA A 96 1.86 -9.26 -19.45
C ALA A 96 2.28 -9.67 -20.88
N ALA A 97 1.55 -10.58 -21.53
CA ALA A 97 1.80 -11.01 -22.91
C ALA A 97 0.96 -10.27 -23.97
N GLY A 98 0.26 -9.19 -23.59
CA GLY A 98 -0.56 -8.42 -24.51
C GLY A 98 0.27 -7.50 -25.40
N GLN A 99 -0.16 -7.23 -26.62
CA GLN A 99 0.40 -6.12 -27.39
C GLN A 99 -0.27 -4.80 -26.95
N VAL A 100 0.54 -3.76 -26.78
CA VAL A 100 0.09 -2.37 -26.60
C VAL A 100 0.79 -1.48 -27.64
N ALA A 101 0.29 -0.27 -27.86
CA ALA A 101 0.87 0.70 -28.77
C ALA A 101 1.11 2.04 -28.07
N TYR A 102 1.92 2.92 -28.68
CA TYR A 102 2.28 4.25 -28.16
C TYR A 102 1.12 5.01 -27.48
N GLY A 103 -0.02 5.09 -28.16
CA GLY A 103 -1.19 5.87 -27.71
C GLY A 103 -2.25 5.05 -26.99
N ASP A 104 -1.98 3.80 -26.64
CA ASP A 104 -2.86 3.04 -25.78
C ASP A 104 -2.74 3.57 -24.36
N GLY A 105 -3.87 3.71 -23.66
CA GLY A 105 -3.88 4.39 -22.38
C GLY A 105 -5.21 4.35 -21.67
N ILE A 106 -5.29 5.12 -20.60
CA ILE A 106 -6.52 5.43 -19.92
C ILE A 106 -6.67 6.94 -19.72
N THR A 107 -7.89 7.43 -19.90
CA THR A 107 -8.31 8.75 -19.44
C THR A 107 -9.30 8.59 -18.30
N VAL A 108 -9.07 9.31 -17.20
CA VAL A 108 -9.99 9.39 -16.06
C VAL A 108 -10.52 10.81 -15.97
N SER A 109 -11.83 10.98 -15.91
CA SER A 109 -12.46 12.28 -15.72
C SER A 109 -13.53 12.26 -14.65
N MET A 110 -13.60 13.35 -13.88
CA MET A 110 -14.64 13.60 -12.90
C MET A 110 -15.59 14.64 -13.48
N ARG A 111 -16.89 14.36 -13.45
CA ARG A 111 -17.91 15.14 -14.15
C ARG A 111 -19.13 15.31 -13.26
N ASN A 112 -19.78 16.47 -13.29
CA ASN A 112 -21.06 16.64 -12.61
C ASN A 112 -22.19 15.91 -13.36
N LEU A 113 -23.43 15.98 -12.85
CA LEU A 113 -24.58 15.29 -13.46
C LEU A 113 -25.00 15.86 -14.83
N ASP A 114 -24.63 17.12 -15.11
CA ASP A 114 -24.82 17.78 -16.41
C ASP A 114 -23.66 17.50 -17.39
N ASP A 115 -22.83 16.50 -17.09
CA ASP A 115 -21.68 16.06 -17.89
C ASP A 115 -20.55 17.10 -18.03
N THR A 116 -20.57 18.15 -17.22
CA THR A 116 -19.49 19.15 -17.16
C THR A 116 -18.27 18.55 -16.46
N ARG A 117 -17.11 18.57 -17.14
CA ARG A 117 -15.86 18.04 -16.61
C ARG A 117 -15.27 18.96 -15.55
N CYS A 118 -15.04 18.42 -14.37
CA CYS A 118 -14.43 19.09 -13.22
C CYS A 118 -12.90 18.98 -13.23
N GLY A 119 -12.39 17.82 -13.61
CA GLY A 119 -10.97 17.55 -13.72
C GLY A 119 -10.74 16.22 -14.42
N SER A 120 -9.56 16.06 -14.99
CA SER A 120 -9.15 14.84 -15.66
C SER A 120 -7.65 14.63 -15.59
N GLY A 121 -7.25 13.39 -15.77
CA GLY A 121 -5.87 12.99 -16.01
C GLY A 121 -5.85 11.76 -16.91
N ASP A 122 -4.74 11.59 -17.60
CA ASP A 122 -4.52 10.48 -18.51
C ASP A 122 -3.13 9.90 -18.31
N ALA A 123 -2.95 8.66 -18.78
CA ALA A 123 -1.66 7.99 -18.87
C ALA A 123 -1.67 7.06 -20.07
N SER A 124 -0.55 6.97 -20.78
CA SER A 124 -0.39 6.08 -21.95
C SER A 124 0.95 5.35 -21.91
N PHE A 125 1.14 4.36 -22.79
CA PHE A 125 2.41 3.61 -22.84
C PHE A 125 3.57 4.44 -23.39
N GLU A 126 3.25 5.44 -24.22
CA GLU A 126 4.19 6.33 -24.89
C GLU A 126 5.33 5.55 -25.56
N SER A 127 6.57 6.00 -25.40
CA SER A 127 7.73 5.39 -26.06
C SER A 127 8.09 3.98 -25.54
N ALA A 128 7.60 3.61 -24.36
CA ALA A 128 7.75 2.26 -23.81
C ALA A 128 6.55 1.40 -24.21
N GLU A 129 6.50 0.95 -25.45
CA GLU A 129 5.35 0.24 -26.06
C GLU A 129 5.20 -1.23 -25.63
N PHE A 130 5.27 -1.51 -24.33
CA PHE A 130 5.08 -2.84 -23.75
C PHE A 130 4.16 -2.82 -22.53
N PRO A 131 3.43 -3.94 -22.26
CA PRO A 131 2.51 -4.06 -21.14
C PRO A 131 3.16 -3.75 -19.79
N ARG A 132 2.59 -2.78 -19.09
CA ARG A 132 2.89 -2.46 -17.70
C ARG A 132 1.68 -1.78 -17.05
N PRO A 133 1.57 -1.81 -15.71
CA PRO A 133 0.60 -0.97 -15.03
C PRO A 133 0.85 0.51 -15.33
N ILE A 134 -0.22 1.25 -15.65
CA ILE A 134 -0.20 2.71 -15.81
C ILE A 134 -1.30 3.31 -14.95
N ALA A 135 -1.05 4.48 -14.35
CA ALA A 135 -1.97 5.10 -13.40
C ALA A 135 -2.31 6.54 -13.80
N ALA A 136 -3.58 6.90 -13.67
CA ALA A 136 -4.07 8.25 -13.85
C ALA A 136 -5.15 8.55 -12.81
N TYR A 137 -5.44 9.84 -12.60
CA TYR A 137 -6.52 10.24 -11.70
C TYR A 137 -7.27 11.45 -12.23
N ALA A 138 -8.54 11.50 -11.91
CA ALA A 138 -9.33 12.71 -11.99
C ALA A 138 -9.44 13.37 -10.62
N TYR A 139 -9.74 14.66 -10.63
CA TYR A 139 -9.89 15.45 -9.43
C TYR A 139 -11.07 16.41 -9.51
N ARG A 140 -11.51 16.86 -8.35
CA ARG A 140 -12.37 18.02 -8.18
C ARG A 140 -11.82 18.83 -7.02
N THR A 141 -11.41 20.06 -7.31
CA THR A 141 -10.97 21.02 -6.32
C THR A 141 -12.09 22.00 -6.03
N VAL A 142 -12.33 22.32 -4.76
CA VAL A 142 -13.34 23.30 -4.36
C VAL A 142 -12.73 24.70 -4.41
N GLU A 143 -13.31 25.57 -5.23
CA GLU A 143 -12.91 26.98 -5.26
C GLU A 143 -13.57 27.78 -4.13
N LYS A 144 -12.84 28.77 -3.57
CA LYS A 144 -13.32 29.56 -2.42
C LYS A 144 -14.58 30.36 -2.71
N ASP A 145 -14.82 30.70 -3.98
CA ASP A 145 -15.90 31.59 -4.38
C ASP A 145 -17.18 30.82 -4.74
N GLY A 146 -17.14 29.47 -4.79
CA GLY A 146 -18.31 28.60 -4.84
C GLY A 146 -19.19 28.74 -6.09
N THR A 147 -18.67 29.35 -7.16
CA THR A 147 -19.42 29.62 -8.40
C THR A 147 -19.03 28.72 -9.56
N ALA A 148 -18.00 27.88 -9.40
CA ALA A 148 -17.62 26.93 -10.44
C ALA A 148 -18.67 25.82 -10.53
N PRO A 149 -18.98 25.30 -11.75
CA PRO A 149 -20.00 24.26 -11.96
C PRO A 149 -19.70 22.93 -11.23
N CYS A 150 -18.54 22.84 -10.59
CA CYS A 150 -18.08 21.67 -9.86
C CYS A 150 -17.93 21.89 -8.35
N ASP A 151 -18.34 23.03 -7.77
CA ASP A 151 -18.21 23.30 -6.32
C ASP A 151 -19.35 22.71 -5.47
N ALA A 152 -20.48 22.34 -6.08
CA ALA A 152 -21.67 21.91 -5.34
C ALA A 152 -21.50 20.52 -4.69
N ALA A 153 -22.11 20.30 -3.52
CA ALA A 153 -22.24 18.96 -2.97
C ALA A 153 -23.20 18.11 -3.82
N GLY A 154 -22.94 16.80 -3.91
CA GLY A 154 -23.82 15.86 -4.59
C GLY A 154 -23.08 14.70 -5.24
N THR A 155 -23.81 13.98 -6.09
CA THR A 155 -23.26 12.86 -6.85
C THR A 155 -22.53 13.36 -8.09
N TYR A 156 -21.33 12.81 -8.31
CA TYR A 156 -20.50 13.06 -9.48
C TYR A 156 -20.23 11.76 -10.22
N ASN A 157 -20.09 11.86 -11.53
CA ASN A 157 -19.69 10.76 -12.39
C ASN A 157 -18.16 10.71 -12.50
N VAL A 158 -17.61 9.51 -12.40
CA VAL A 158 -16.24 9.21 -12.78
C VAL A 158 -16.31 8.41 -14.06
N LEU A 159 -15.79 8.99 -15.15
CA LEU A 159 -15.72 8.33 -16.45
C LEU A 159 -14.28 7.87 -16.67
N ILE A 160 -14.13 6.57 -16.92
CA ILE A 160 -12.86 5.93 -17.30
C ILE A 160 -12.98 5.47 -18.75
N GLU A 161 -12.06 5.91 -19.58
CA GLU A 161 -11.98 5.56 -21.00
C GLU A 161 -10.69 4.78 -21.24
N ARG A 162 -10.74 3.74 -22.08
CA ARG A 162 -9.54 3.05 -22.57
C ARG A 162 -9.30 3.40 -24.02
N GLU A 163 -8.22 4.12 -24.30
CA GLU A 163 -7.69 4.29 -25.64
C GLU A 163 -6.95 3.02 -26.08
N SER A 164 -7.23 2.54 -27.29
CA SER A 164 -6.53 1.39 -27.86
C SER A 164 -6.45 1.46 -29.38
N LYS A 165 -5.29 1.16 -29.96
CA LYS A 165 -5.11 1.04 -31.40
C LYS A 165 -5.66 -0.31 -31.90
N PRO A 166 -6.04 -0.41 -33.19
CA PRO A 166 -6.51 -1.67 -33.78
C PRO A 166 -5.49 -2.81 -33.73
N THR A 167 -4.19 -2.49 -33.63
CA THR A 167 -3.09 -3.47 -33.52
C THR A 167 -2.90 -4.01 -32.11
N SER A 168 -3.54 -3.41 -31.12
CA SER A 168 -3.37 -3.75 -29.72
C SER A 168 -4.21 -4.94 -29.31
N SER A 169 -3.84 -5.57 -28.19
CA SER A 169 -4.54 -6.75 -27.69
C SER A 169 -6.02 -6.45 -27.39
N PRO A 170 -6.96 -7.31 -27.86
CA PRO A 170 -8.38 -7.15 -27.56
C PRO A 170 -8.74 -7.53 -26.12
N ALA A 171 -7.80 -8.09 -25.36
CA ALA A 171 -8.03 -8.50 -23.99
C ALA A 171 -8.40 -7.31 -23.10
N ALA A 172 -9.36 -7.49 -22.20
CA ALA A 172 -9.67 -6.50 -21.18
C ALA A 172 -8.45 -6.26 -20.27
N TRP A 173 -8.26 -5.02 -19.86
CA TRP A 173 -7.34 -4.67 -18.79
C TRP A 173 -8.09 -4.74 -17.46
N ASP A 174 -7.44 -5.28 -16.43
CA ASP A 174 -7.96 -5.15 -15.08
C ASP A 174 -7.77 -3.69 -14.62
N LEU A 175 -8.66 -3.21 -13.75
CA LEU A 175 -8.58 -1.88 -13.15
C LEU A 175 -8.50 -1.98 -11.63
N GLU A 176 -7.58 -1.25 -11.01
CA GLU A 176 -7.63 -0.92 -9.59
C GLU A 176 -8.11 0.53 -9.43
N LEU A 177 -9.21 0.75 -8.71
CA LEU A 177 -9.82 2.06 -8.54
C LEU A 177 -9.75 2.49 -7.07
N ARG A 178 -9.38 3.75 -6.82
CA ARG A 178 -9.32 4.31 -5.47
C ARG A 178 -9.99 5.68 -5.43
N PHE A 179 -10.72 5.96 -4.36
CA PHE A 179 -11.31 7.27 -4.09
C PHE A 179 -10.75 7.82 -2.77
N ALA A 180 -10.17 9.02 -2.83
CA ALA A 180 -9.64 9.74 -1.68
C ALA A 180 -10.15 11.19 -1.65
N THR A 181 -10.30 11.73 -0.45
CA THR A 181 -10.66 13.13 -0.21
C THR A 181 -9.57 13.79 0.64
N GLU A 182 -9.15 14.99 0.27
CA GLU A 182 -8.19 15.75 1.07
C GLU A 182 -8.81 16.18 2.41
N PRO A 183 -8.03 16.14 3.51
CA PRO A 183 -8.50 16.62 4.79
C PRO A 183 -8.76 18.12 4.78
N ALA A 184 -9.59 18.56 5.73
CA ALA A 184 -9.89 19.97 5.92
C ALA A 184 -8.62 20.78 6.22
N LEU A 185 -8.60 22.01 5.75
CA LEU A 185 -7.50 22.93 5.96
C LEU A 185 -7.52 23.55 7.36
N LYS A 186 -6.34 23.84 7.93
CA LYS A 186 -6.22 24.73 9.10
C LYS A 186 -6.87 26.08 8.80
N SER A 187 -7.78 26.51 9.68
CA SER A 187 -8.50 27.79 9.57
C SER A 187 -7.59 29.00 9.74
N GLY A 188 -7.93 30.12 9.08
CA GLY A 188 -7.35 31.44 9.37
C GLY A 188 -6.00 31.76 8.72
N GLN A 189 -5.51 30.90 7.81
CA GLN A 189 -4.29 31.18 7.04
C GLN A 189 -4.63 31.37 5.56
N ALA A 190 -4.47 32.60 5.07
CA ALA A 190 -4.36 32.84 3.64
C ALA A 190 -3.14 32.09 3.11
N ARG A 191 -3.29 31.34 2.02
CA ARG A 191 -2.23 30.51 1.47
C ARG A 191 -1.75 31.07 0.15
N PRO A 192 -0.44 30.98 -0.15
CA PRO A 192 0.05 31.23 -1.48
C PRO A 192 -0.69 30.35 -2.49
N THR A 193 -0.95 30.93 -3.65
CA THR A 193 -1.51 30.23 -4.81
C THR A 193 -0.49 30.06 -5.93
N GLN A 194 0.73 30.56 -5.74
CA GLN A 194 1.83 30.43 -6.69
C GLN A 194 2.75 29.31 -6.23
N ALA A 195 3.06 28.37 -7.14
CA ALA A 195 4.00 27.30 -6.89
C ALA A 195 5.42 27.85 -6.58
N PRO A 196 6.27 27.11 -5.86
CA PRO A 196 7.65 27.52 -5.63
C PRO A 196 8.43 27.60 -6.96
N GLU A 197 9.05 28.75 -7.24
CA GLU A 197 9.83 28.97 -8.48
C GLU A 197 11.36 28.85 -8.28
N ASN A 198 11.85 29.04 -7.04
CA ASN A 198 13.28 29.10 -6.71
C ASN A 198 13.74 27.89 -5.90
N TRP A 199 13.66 26.70 -6.51
CA TRP A 199 14.10 25.45 -5.89
C TRP A 199 15.26 24.80 -6.66
N PRO A 200 16.10 23.98 -5.99
CA PRO A 200 17.21 23.30 -6.66
C PRO A 200 16.75 22.35 -7.77
N SER A 201 17.03 22.72 -9.02
CA SER A 201 16.75 21.89 -10.21
C SER A 201 17.95 21.05 -10.65
N ALA A 202 19.09 21.13 -9.95
CA ALA A 202 20.22 20.23 -10.19
C ALA A 202 19.97 18.89 -9.48
N SER A 203 20.31 17.78 -10.15
CA SER A 203 20.32 16.48 -9.50
C SER A 203 21.36 16.47 -8.36
N PRO A 204 21.01 15.98 -7.16
CA PRO A 204 21.95 15.90 -6.06
C PRO A 204 23.06 14.88 -6.35
N THR A 205 24.17 14.98 -5.62
CA THR A 205 25.17 13.91 -5.60
C THR A 205 24.50 12.59 -5.21
N PRO A 206 24.67 11.51 -5.98
CA PRO A 206 24.03 10.25 -5.69
C PRO A 206 24.45 9.71 -4.30
N PRO A 207 23.51 9.08 -3.57
CA PRO A 207 23.83 8.44 -2.31
C PRO A 207 24.82 7.29 -2.52
N THR A 208 25.58 6.96 -1.48
CA THR A 208 26.51 5.83 -1.45
C THR A 208 26.09 4.83 -0.37
N GLY A 209 26.65 3.62 -0.43
CA GLY A 209 26.33 2.57 0.53
C GLY A 209 25.21 1.67 0.04
N GLN A 210 25.58 0.70 -0.81
CA GLN A 210 24.63 -0.22 -1.42
C GLN A 210 23.94 -1.11 -0.39
N GLN A 211 22.62 -1.19 -0.48
CA GLN A 211 21.78 -2.02 0.36
C GLN A 211 20.84 -2.85 -0.50
N LYS A 212 20.58 -4.11 -0.13
CA LYS A 212 19.68 -4.98 -0.89
C LYS A 212 18.23 -4.74 -0.48
N ARG A 213 17.34 -4.58 -1.46
CA ARG A 213 15.91 -4.46 -1.21
C ARG A 213 15.10 -4.79 -2.45
N SER A 214 14.21 -5.76 -2.34
CA SER A 214 13.37 -6.16 -3.46
C SER A 214 12.03 -5.41 -3.49
N GLY A 215 11.67 -4.94 -4.68
CA GLY A 215 10.38 -4.28 -4.92
C GLY A 215 9.22 -5.29 -4.93
N GLY A 216 8.05 -4.82 -4.52
CA GLY A 216 6.78 -5.56 -4.58
C GLY A 216 6.19 -5.63 -5.99
N SER A 217 5.01 -6.23 -6.11
CA SER A 217 4.31 -6.49 -7.38
C SER A 217 3.22 -5.47 -7.74
N SER A 218 2.92 -4.53 -6.85
CA SER A 218 1.81 -3.56 -7.01
C SER A 218 1.95 -2.37 -6.07
N TYR A 219 1.05 -1.38 -6.18
CA TYR A 219 0.93 -0.30 -5.20
C TYR A 219 0.61 -0.81 -3.79
N TYR A 220 -0.12 -1.93 -3.66
CA TYR A 220 -0.43 -2.55 -2.38
C TYR A 220 0.80 -3.18 -1.71
N GLU A 221 1.64 -3.84 -2.51
CA GLU A 221 2.86 -4.50 -2.03
C GLU A 221 4.12 -3.64 -2.12
N ALA A 222 3.98 -2.36 -2.49
CA ALA A 222 5.12 -1.47 -2.74
C ALA A 222 6.07 -1.40 -1.54
N THR A 223 7.35 -1.67 -1.79
CA THR A 223 8.38 -1.76 -0.75
C THR A 223 8.87 -0.36 -0.38
N GLY A 224 8.88 -0.04 0.92
CA GLY A 224 9.37 1.25 1.41
C GLY A 224 10.87 1.47 1.14
N LEU A 225 11.23 2.66 0.65
CA LEU A 225 12.62 3.09 0.47
C LEU A 225 12.85 4.42 1.18
N GLU A 226 14.04 4.58 1.78
CA GLU A 226 14.56 5.87 2.21
C GLU A 226 15.65 6.36 1.25
N THR A 227 16.25 7.52 1.54
CA THR A 227 17.41 8.00 0.78
C THR A 227 18.54 6.97 0.85
N GLY A 228 19.02 6.51 -0.31
CA GLY A 228 19.99 5.42 -0.37
C GLY A 228 20.24 4.88 -1.77
N GLU A 229 21.24 4.00 -1.89
CA GLU A 229 21.50 3.19 -3.08
C GLU A 229 21.00 1.76 -2.84
N TRP A 230 19.97 1.34 -3.56
CA TRP A 230 19.25 0.09 -3.38
C TRP A 230 19.50 -0.86 -4.53
N VAL A 231 19.84 -2.11 -4.24
CA VAL A 231 20.10 -3.17 -5.21
C VAL A 231 18.97 -4.19 -5.19
N ASP A 232 18.42 -4.47 -6.38
CA ASP A 232 17.41 -5.48 -6.65
C ASP A 232 17.74 -6.20 -7.99
N THR A 233 16.80 -7.00 -8.48
CA THR A 233 16.79 -7.55 -9.83
C THR A 233 15.40 -7.41 -10.46
N VAL A 234 15.34 -7.29 -11.78
CA VAL A 234 14.10 -7.20 -12.55
C VAL A 234 14.16 -8.18 -13.73
N ALA A 235 13.16 -9.05 -13.83
CA ALA A 235 13.02 -9.98 -14.96
C ALA A 235 12.36 -9.30 -16.17
N PRO A 236 12.61 -9.78 -17.40
CA PRO A 236 11.84 -9.31 -18.57
C PRO A 236 10.33 -9.43 -18.34
N GLY A 237 9.57 -8.37 -18.67
CA GLY A 237 8.13 -8.29 -18.45
C GLY A 237 7.70 -8.07 -17.00
N GLN A 238 8.63 -7.94 -16.05
CA GLN A 238 8.32 -7.70 -14.65
C GLN A 238 8.28 -6.20 -14.34
N THR A 239 7.25 -5.79 -13.59
CA THR A 239 7.23 -4.49 -12.90
C THR A 239 7.57 -4.65 -11.42
N ARG A 240 8.51 -3.84 -10.92
CA ARG A 240 8.84 -3.69 -9.50
C ARG A 240 8.22 -2.41 -8.95
N PHE A 241 7.60 -2.50 -7.78
CA PHE A 241 6.98 -1.38 -7.09
C PHE A 241 7.69 -1.04 -5.78
N TYR A 242 8.00 0.25 -5.63
CA TYR A 242 8.59 0.85 -4.45
C TYR A 242 7.78 2.06 -4.03
N ARG A 243 7.99 2.54 -2.80
CA ARG A 243 7.41 3.79 -2.32
C ARG A 243 8.38 4.54 -1.42
N VAL A 244 8.38 5.85 -1.55
CA VAL A 244 9.29 6.77 -0.83
C VAL A 244 8.42 7.78 -0.08
N PRO A 245 8.61 7.99 1.23
CA PRO A 245 7.87 9.02 1.95
C PRO A 245 8.51 10.38 1.63
N VAL A 246 7.71 11.31 1.12
CA VAL A 246 8.15 12.68 0.79
C VAL A 246 7.24 13.64 1.53
N ASP A 247 7.83 14.41 2.44
CA ASP A 247 7.10 15.33 3.31
C ASP A 247 6.97 16.72 2.67
N TRP A 248 6.14 17.58 3.25
CA TRP A 248 5.99 18.96 2.80
C TRP A 248 7.33 19.70 2.79
N GLY A 249 7.59 20.45 1.72
CA GLY A 249 8.85 21.16 1.50
C GLY A 249 9.99 20.30 0.97
N GLN A 250 9.79 18.98 0.81
CA GLN A 250 10.83 18.08 0.32
C GLN A 250 10.70 17.78 -1.17
N GLN A 251 11.83 17.48 -1.80
CA GLN A 251 11.95 17.02 -3.19
C GLN A 251 12.39 15.57 -3.23
N ILE A 252 11.89 14.82 -4.21
CA ILE A 252 12.34 13.47 -4.53
C ILE A 252 13.14 13.46 -5.82
N PHE A 253 14.24 12.71 -5.80
CA PHE A 253 15.06 12.40 -6.96
C PHE A 253 15.21 10.88 -7.03
N ALA A 254 14.96 10.30 -8.19
CA ALA A 254 15.10 8.87 -8.42
C ALA A 254 15.87 8.60 -9.72
N THR A 255 16.81 7.66 -9.63
CA THR A 255 17.53 7.12 -10.77
C THR A 255 17.45 5.61 -10.73
N ALA A 256 17.11 4.98 -11.84
CA ALA A 256 17.20 3.54 -12.01
C ALA A 256 18.36 3.21 -12.95
N ALA A 257 19.06 2.12 -12.67
CA ALA A 257 20.14 1.63 -13.51
C ALA A 257 20.05 0.11 -13.67
N LEU A 258 20.26 -0.37 -14.90
CA LEU A 258 20.44 -1.79 -15.19
C LEU A 258 21.92 -2.13 -15.26
N SER A 259 22.28 -3.31 -14.76
CA SER A 259 23.61 -3.87 -14.90
C SER A 259 23.88 -4.32 -16.34
N ASN A 260 25.15 -4.58 -16.65
CA ASN A 260 25.49 -5.28 -17.89
C ASN A 260 24.96 -6.73 -17.85
N ASP A 261 24.62 -7.22 -19.03
CA ASP A 261 24.39 -8.63 -19.33
C ASP A 261 25.13 -8.92 -20.65
N ASN A 262 26.19 -9.73 -20.57
CA ASN A 262 27.10 -9.96 -21.68
C ASN A 262 26.63 -11.08 -22.63
N LYS A 263 25.36 -11.50 -22.57
CA LYS A 263 24.80 -12.54 -23.43
C LYS A 263 24.57 -12.08 -24.88
N SER A 264 24.28 -10.80 -25.10
CA SER A 264 23.98 -10.23 -26.42
C SER A 264 24.39 -8.76 -26.54
N THR A 265 24.41 -8.23 -27.76
CA THR A 265 24.66 -6.81 -28.07
C THR A 265 23.49 -6.16 -28.82
N GLU A 266 22.34 -6.83 -28.89
CA GLU A 266 21.14 -6.32 -29.56
C GLU A 266 20.65 -5.01 -28.91
N TYR A 267 20.20 -4.05 -29.73
CA TYR A 267 19.73 -2.77 -29.21
C TYR A 267 18.21 -2.76 -29.05
N LEU A 268 17.74 -2.58 -27.83
CA LEU A 268 16.33 -2.46 -27.49
C LEU A 268 16.04 -1.03 -27.02
N GLY A 269 15.24 -0.29 -27.80
CA GLY A 269 14.82 1.06 -27.46
C GLY A 269 13.85 1.06 -26.28
N ASN A 270 14.00 2.01 -25.35
CA ASN A 270 13.09 2.20 -24.21
C ASN A 270 12.86 0.95 -23.33
N ALA A 271 13.77 -0.02 -23.36
CA ALA A 271 13.65 -1.32 -22.71
C ALA A 271 13.45 -1.24 -21.18
N LEU A 272 13.88 -0.14 -20.55
CA LEU A 272 13.59 0.15 -19.15
C LEU A 272 12.60 1.32 -19.08
N ALA A 273 11.46 1.12 -18.42
CA ALA A 273 10.50 2.18 -18.11
C ALA A 273 10.45 2.42 -16.60
N VAL A 274 10.51 3.69 -16.19
CA VAL A 274 10.39 4.14 -14.81
C VAL A 274 9.25 5.14 -14.74
N ALA A 275 8.33 5.00 -13.79
CA ALA A 275 7.28 5.99 -13.56
C ALA A 275 7.18 6.34 -12.08
N LEU A 276 6.82 7.59 -11.81
CA LEU A 276 6.54 8.14 -10.48
C LEU A 276 5.08 8.57 -10.38
N ASP A 277 4.39 8.07 -9.37
CA ASP A 277 3.03 8.44 -9.05
C ASP A 277 2.95 9.04 -7.64
N ASN A 278 2.08 10.02 -7.47
CA ASN A 278 1.87 10.70 -6.19
C ASN A 278 0.98 9.87 -5.23
N PRO A 279 0.76 10.32 -3.98
CA PRO A 279 -0.03 9.58 -2.99
C PRO A 279 -1.46 9.21 -3.42
N ALA A 280 -2.08 10.01 -4.28
CA ALA A 280 -3.40 9.73 -4.86
C ALA A 280 -3.37 8.78 -6.08
N LEU A 281 -2.20 8.21 -6.39
CA LEU A 281 -1.88 7.45 -7.61
C LEU A 281 -2.06 8.26 -8.88
N GLY A 282 -1.61 9.50 -8.82
CA GLY A 282 -1.54 10.36 -9.98
C GLY A 282 -0.17 10.45 -10.60
N HIS A 283 -0.12 10.30 -11.92
CA HIS A 283 1.11 10.40 -12.69
C HIS A 283 1.82 11.74 -12.45
N VAL A 284 3.12 11.67 -12.16
CA VAL A 284 3.99 12.82 -11.93
C VAL A 284 4.99 12.99 -13.07
N ASP A 285 5.76 11.94 -13.32
CA ASP A 285 6.84 11.90 -14.31
C ASP A 285 7.18 10.44 -14.66
N ASP A 286 7.75 10.25 -15.83
CA ASP A 286 8.36 8.99 -16.26
C ASP A 286 9.69 9.22 -16.96
N ALA A 287 10.44 8.13 -17.12
CA ALA A 287 11.64 8.14 -17.93
C ALA A 287 11.92 6.75 -18.49
N THR A 288 12.57 6.70 -19.66
CA THR A 288 12.94 5.45 -20.32
C THR A 288 14.42 5.39 -20.65
N ALA A 289 14.95 4.16 -20.73
CA ALA A 289 16.32 3.90 -21.18
C ALA A 289 16.36 2.74 -22.16
N SER A 290 17.14 2.89 -23.22
CA SER A 290 17.46 1.81 -24.15
C SER A 290 18.52 0.88 -23.56
N TYR A 291 18.44 -0.41 -23.88
CA TYR A 291 19.36 -1.43 -23.40
C TYR A 291 20.12 -2.11 -24.55
N SER A 292 21.38 -2.45 -24.30
CA SER A 292 22.25 -3.14 -25.27
C SER A 292 23.21 -4.14 -24.61
N GLY A 293 22.84 -4.65 -23.43
CA GLY A 293 23.70 -5.53 -22.62
C GLY A 293 24.77 -4.78 -21.82
N LYS A 294 24.90 -3.46 -21.99
CA LYS A 294 25.82 -2.60 -21.22
C LYS A 294 25.08 -1.91 -20.07
N PRO A 295 25.81 -1.46 -19.02
CA PRO A 295 25.17 -0.71 -17.95
C PRO A 295 24.53 0.56 -18.49
N VAL A 296 23.29 0.81 -18.11
CA VAL A 296 22.53 2.01 -18.49
C VAL A 296 21.83 2.55 -17.25
N SER A 297 21.61 3.87 -17.22
CA SER A 297 20.82 4.51 -16.18
C SER A 297 19.91 5.58 -16.75
N VAL A 298 18.75 5.75 -16.12
CA VAL A 298 17.79 6.81 -16.42
C VAL A 298 17.37 7.47 -15.11
N ALA A 299 17.23 8.79 -15.13
CA ALA A 299 16.77 9.58 -14.00
C ALA A 299 15.46 10.27 -14.36
N LEU A 300 14.56 10.37 -13.38
CA LEU A 300 13.42 11.27 -13.48
C LEU A 300 13.90 12.71 -13.55
N ARG A 301 13.08 13.58 -14.14
CA ARG A 301 13.35 15.01 -14.16
C ARG A 301 13.37 15.55 -12.72
N PRO A 302 14.20 16.56 -12.41
CA PRO A 302 14.11 17.27 -11.14
C PRO A 302 12.69 17.83 -10.93
N LEU A 303 12.07 17.48 -9.81
CA LEU A 303 10.70 17.88 -9.47
C LEU A 303 10.71 18.99 -8.40
N PRO A 304 9.69 19.86 -8.39
CA PRO A 304 9.55 20.87 -7.35
C PRO A 304 9.36 20.22 -5.97
N PRO A 305 9.65 20.96 -4.88
CA PRO A 305 9.31 20.50 -3.55
C PRO A 305 7.81 20.29 -3.43
N VAL A 306 7.42 19.30 -2.63
CA VAL A 306 6.04 19.05 -2.26
C VAL A 306 5.47 20.28 -1.58
N ALA A 307 4.45 20.87 -2.18
CA ALA A 307 3.86 22.11 -1.71
C ALA A 307 2.37 22.17 -2.03
N TYR A 308 1.55 22.70 -1.12
CA TYR A 308 0.10 22.71 -1.27
C TYR A 308 -0.31 23.52 -2.50
N GLU A 309 0.34 24.67 -2.68
CA GLU A 309 0.17 25.63 -3.77
C GLU A 309 0.45 25.06 -5.17
N ASN A 310 1.20 23.96 -5.29
CA ASN A 310 1.50 23.33 -6.58
C ASN A 310 0.22 22.99 -7.35
N ARG A 311 -0.90 22.71 -6.66
CA ARG A 311 -2.21 22.42 -7.27
C ARG A 311 -2.72 23.47 -8.25
N TYR A 312 -2.30 24.72 -8.08
CA TYR A 312 -2.72 25.84 -8.93
C TYR A 312 -1.83 26.03 -10.16
N ASP A 313 -0.74 25.27 -10.27
CA ASP A 313 0.13 25.31 -11.43
C ASP A 313 -0.52 24.62 -12.64
N SER A 314 -0.36 25.23 -13.81
CA SER A 314 -0.86 24.70 -15.07
C SER A 314 -0.07 23.51 -15.60
N ALA A 315 1.20 23.36 -15.22
CA ALA A 315 2.02 22.23 -15.61
C ALA A 315 1.65 21.02 -14.76
N SER A 316 1.17 19.94 -15.39
CA SER A 316 0.71 18.72 -14.71
C SER A 316 1.77 18.12 -13.79
N THR A 317 3.04 18.07 -14.22
CA THR A 317 4.16 17.57 -13.40
C THR A 317 4.39 18.40 -12.13
N ILE A 318 4.25 19.73 -12.19
CA ILE A 318 4.34 20.57 -10.99
C ILE A 318 3.11 20.33 -10.13
N SER A 319 1.93 20.39 -10.74
CA SER A 319 0.67 20.23 -10.04
C SER A 319 0.55 18.89 -9.34
N ALA A 320 1.08 17.80 -9.90
CA ALA A 320 1.08 16.48 -9.28
C ALA A 320 1.93 16.40 -7.99
N MET A 321 2.85 17.35 -7.75
CA MET A 321 3.65 17.47 -6.54
C MET A 321 2.93 18.22 -5.39
N ARG A 322 1.59 18.12 -5.34
CA ARG A 322 0.75 18.86 -4.38
C ARG A 322 0.50 18.18 -3.03
N PHE A 323 1.04 16.98 -2.82
CA PHE A 323 0.74 16.12 -1.66
C PHE A 323 2.02 15.67 -0.96
N ALA A 324 2.06 15.77 0.37
CA ALA A 324 2.97 14.92 1.13
C ALA A 324 2.43 13.50 1.18
N GLY A 325 3.30 12.53 1.42
CA GLY A 325 2.93 11.13 1.60
C GLY A 325 3.81 10.18 0.81
N TRP A 326 3.25 9.02 0.47
CA TRP A 326 3.93 8.00 -0.31
C TRP A 326 3.95 8.34 -1.80
N TYR A 327 5.14 8.57 -2.35
CA TYR A 327 5.37 8.60 -3.79
C TYR A 327 5.80 7.21 -4.25
N TYR A 328 5.13 6.69 -5.29
CA TYR A 328 5.32 5.33 -5.77
C TYR A 328 6.21 5.33 -7.00
N LEU A 329 7.26 4.51 -6.96
CA LEU A 329 8.17 4.32 -8.09
C LEU A 329 7.91 2.93 -8.67
N SER A 330 7.50 2.87 -9.93
CA SER A 330 7.42 1.62 -10.69
C SER A 330 8.59 1.52 -11.67
N VAL A 331 9.16 0.33 -11.80
CA VAL A 331 10.25 0.03 -12.73
C VAL A 331 9.90 -1.23 -13.50
N THR A 332 9.75 -1.12 -14.82
CA THR A 332 9.40 -2.24 -15.68
C THR A 332 10.49 -2.50 -16.71
N LEU A 333 10.86 -3.76 -16.87
CA LEU A 333 11.74 -4.21 -17.94
C LEU A 333 10.89 -4.77 -19.08
N ASP A 334 11.18 -4.35 -20.31
CA ASP A 334 10.51 -4.80 -21.52
C ASP A 334 10.61 -6.33 -21.66
N PRO A 335 9.48 -7.05 -21.88
CA PRO A 335 9.51 -8.48 -22.15
C PRO A 335 10.38 -8.87 -23.36
N ALA A 336 10.55 -8.02 -24.36
CA ALA A 336 11.41 -8.28 -25.53
C ALA A 336 12.89 -8.45 -25.17
N VAL A 337 13.29 -8.05 -23.96
CA VAL A 337 14.64 -8.35 -23.44
C VAL A 337 14.88 -9.86 -23.35
N ALA A 338 13.85 -10.67 -23.08
CA ALA A 338 13.95 -12.12 -23.01
C ALA A 338 14.41 -12.73 -24.35
N ASP A 339 14.00 -12.16 -25.49
CA ASP A 339 14.28 -12.69 -26.82
C ASP A 339 15.79 -12.73 -27.14
N HIS A 340 16.57 -11.84 -26.51
CA HIS A 340 18.01 -11.67 -26.79
C HIS A 340 18.91 -11.90 -25.57
N TYR A 341 18.41 -11.66 -24.36
CA TYR A 341 19.17 -11.76 -23.11
C TYR A 341 18.68 -12.91 -22.20
N GLY A 342 17.60 -13.59 -22.58
CA GLY A 342 16.98 -14.68 -21.82
C GLY A 342 16.12 -14.20 -20.65
N ASP A 343 15.47 -15.15 -19.96
CA ASP A 343 14.48 -14.86 -18.90
C ASP A 343 15.10 -14.52 -17.53
N ASP A 344 16.42 -14.59 -17.39
CA ASP A 344 17.08 -14.35 -16.11
C ASP A 344 16.90 -12.88 -15.68
N PRO A 345 16.61 -12.62 -14.39
CA PRO A 345 16.56 -11.26 -13.88
C PRO A 345 17.89 -10.50 -14.06
N ILE A 346 17.80 -9.26 -14.58
CA ILE A 346 18.92 -8.34 -14.70
C ILE A 346 19.08 -7.54 -13.40
N GLY A 347 20.32 -7.24 -13.01
CA GLY A 347 20.61 -6.41 -11.85
C GLY A 347 20.02 -5.01 -12.00
N LEU A 348 19.27 -4.57 -10.99
CA LEU A 348 18.65 -3.25 -10.89
C LEU A 348 19.27 -2.49 -9.72
N THR A 349 19.70 -1.26 -9.96
CA THR A 349 20.12 -0.33 -8.90
C THR A 349 19.25 0.91 -8.91
N LEU A 350 18.63 1.23 -7.76
CA LEU A 350 17.90 2.47 -7.53
C LEU A 350 18.73 3.41 -6.68
N ARG A 351 18.79 4.68 -7.07
CA ARG A 351 19.37 5.75 -6.26
C ARG A 351 18.28 6.73 -5.93
N ILE A 352 17.90 6.76 -4.65
CA ILE A 352 16.83 7.61 -4.14
C ILE A 352 17.43 8.71 -3.28
N SER A 353 17.05 9.95 -3.54
CA SER A 353 17.38 11.08 -2.67
C SER A 353 16.14 11.89 -2.37
N VAL A 354 15.83 12.03 -1.09
CA VAL A 354 14.89 13.02 -0.58
C VAL A 354 15.69 14.19 -0.03
N ARG A 355 15.35 15.41 -0.45
CA ARG A 355 16.06 16.64 -0.09
C ARG A 355 15.07 17.70 0.39
N GLY A 356 15.56 18.69 1.13
CA GLY A 356 14.71 19.70 1.76
C GLY A 356 14.30 19.33 3.18
N GLU A 357 14.01 20.35 3.97
CA GLU A 357 13.53 20.21 5.34
C GLU A 357 12.04 19.88 5.33
N ALA A 358 11.64 18.84 6.08
CA ALA A 358 10.24 18.52 6.28
C ALA A 358 9.53 19.66 7.03
N ARG A 359 8.35 20.04 6.56
CA ARG A 359 7.54 21.14 7.10
C ARG A 359 6.19 20.63 7.60
N SER A 360 5.55 21.42 8.45
CA SER A 360 4.19 21.11 8.90
C SER A 360 3.20 21.20 7.75
N GLY A 361 2.35 20.19 7.61
CA GLY A 361 1.31 20.17 6.60
C GLY A 361 0.17 21.17 6.81
N PRO A 362 -0.62 21.41 5.75
CA PRO A 362 -1.73 22.35 5.73
C PRO A 362 -2.99 21.86 6.48
N TYR A 363 -3.09 20.57 6.76
CA TYR A 363 -4.34 19.96 7.19
C TYR A 363 -4.62 20.12 8.68
N ALA A 364 -5.90 20.24 9.02
CA ALA A 364 -6.42 20.20 10.37
C ALA A 364 -6.71 18.73 10.73
N GLY A 365 -5.87 18.13 11.57
CA GLY A 365 -6.04 16.75 12.03
C GLY A 365 -5.27 15.74 11.20
N ASP A 366 -5.82 14.54 11.07
CA ASP A 366 -5.20 13.42 10.36
C ASP A 366 -5.11 13.72 8.85
N ALA A 367 -3.92 13.57 8.30
CA ALA A 367 -3.65 13.79 6.88
C ALA A 367 -4.00 12.57 6.01
N GLY A 368 -4.23 11.40 6.62
CA GLY A 368 -4.41 10.14 5.89
C GLY A 368 -3.23 9.89 4.96
N ILE A 369 -3.52 9.60 3.68
CA ILE A 369 -2.51 9.37 2.64
C ILE A 369 -1.74 10.65 2.23
N PHE A 370 -2.20 11.83 2.64
CA PHE A 370 -1.65 13.14 2.24
C PHE A 370 -0.66 13.72 3.25
N GLY A 371 -0.04 12.86 4.06
CA GLY A 371 1.00 13.23 5.02
C GLY A 371 2.00 12.10 5.20
N VAL A 372 3.10 12.41 5.88
CA VAL A 372 4.11 11.43 6.28
C VAL A 372 4.09 11.30 7.80
N THR A 373 3.91 10.08 8.27
CA THR A 373 3.96 9.73 9.70
C THR A 373 5.33 9.15 10.08
N ASP A 374 5.57 9.00 11.39
CA ASP A 374 6.78 8.29 11.85
C ASP A 374 6.75 6.79 11.49
N ASP A 375 5.57 6.17 11.50
CA ASP A 375 5.38 4.80 11.03
C ASP A 375 5.77 4.67 9.55
N ASP A 376 5.44 5.67 8.73
CA ASP A 376 5.84 5.67 7.31
C ASP A 376 7.37 5.71 7.15
N ARG A 377 8.04 6.54 7.95
CA ARG A 377 9.51 6.64 7.95
C ARG A 377 10.15 5.35 8.43
N ASP A 378 9.58 4.69 9.43
CA ASP A 378 10.05 3.40 9.93
C ASP A 378 9.83 2.27 8.92
N MET A 379 8.72 2.28 8.20
CA MET A 379 8.44 1.36 7.10
C MET A 379 9.41 1.58 5.92
N ALA A 380 9.73 2.83 5.60
CA ALA A 380 10.75 3.17 4.60
C ALA A 380 12.15 2.70 5.03
N ARG A 381 12.52 2.87 6.31
CA ARG A 381 13.82 2.41 6.83
C ARG A 381 13.92 0.88 6.83
N SER A 382 12.87 0.20 7.28
CA SER A 382 12.83 -1.27 7.39
C SER A 382 12.53 -1.99 6.08
N GLY A 383 12.10 -1.27 5.04
CA GLY A 383 11.77 -1.87 3.75
C GLY A 383 10.46 -2.64 3.76
N GLN A 384 9.49 -2.21 4.58
CA GLN A 384 8.20 -2.90 4.70
C GLN A 384 7.18 -2.36 3.71
N SER A 385 6.39 -3.27 3.13
CA SER A 385 5.12 -2.93 2.47
C SER A 385 4.00 -2.75 3.50
N ALA A 386 2.88 -2.14 3.10
CA ALA A 386 1.72 -1.93 3.98
C ALA A 386 1.21 -3.24 4.61
N PRO A 387 1.00 -4.34 3.85
CA PRO A 387 0.57 -5.61 4.45
C PRO A 387 1.61 -6.21 5.41
N GLN A 388 2.91 -6.03 5.14
CA GLN A 388 3.96 -6.54 6.02
C GLN A 388 3.97 -5.79 7.36
N ALA A 389 3.83 -4.46 7.34
CA ALA A 389 3.75 -3.63 8.53
C ALA A 389 2.52 -4.01 9.39
N ALA A 390 1.35 -4.17 8.77
CA ALA A 390 0.11 -4.58 9.47
C ALA A 390 0.26 -5.95 10.16
N LYS A 391 0.89 -6.92 9.48
CA LYS A 391 1.18 -8.23 10.05
C LYS A 391 2.17 -8.15 11.22
N SER A 392 3.22 -7.34 11.09
CA SER A 392 4.21 -7.11 12.16
C SER A 392 3.56 -6.49 13.41
N GLY A 393 2.72 -5.48 13.23
CA GLY A 393 1.97 -4.85 14.32
C GLY A 393 1.04 -5.84 15.03
N THR A 394 0.32 -6.67 14.28
CA THR A 394 -0.54 -7.72 14.84
C THR A 394 0.27 -8.74 15.65
N MET A 395 1.39 -9.22 15.12
CA MET A 395 2.28 -10.14 15.83
C MET A 395 2.88 -9.52 17.09
N THR A 396 3.18 -8.22 17.06
CA THR A 396 3.68 -7.47 18.22
C THR A 396 2.61 -7.38 19.32
N MET A 397 1.36 -7.09 18.95
CA MET A 397 0.23 -7.08 19.89
C MET A 397 -0.03 -8.46 20.51
N VAL A 398 0.04 -9.52 19.69
CA VAL A 398 -0.07 -10.91 20.17
C VAL A 398 1.06 -11.25 21.14
N ALA A 399 2.30 -10.85 20.84
CA ALA A 399 3.44 -11.07 21.73
C ALA A 399 3.27 -10.32 23.05
N ALA A 400 2.86 -9.05 23.02
CA ALA A 400 2.60 -8.26 24.22
C ALA A 400 1.50 -8.87 25.09
N ALA A 401 0.39 -9.32 24.47
CA ALA A 401 -0.68 -10.02 25.17
C ALA A 401 -0.21 -11.35 25.77
N GLY A 402 0.59 -12.13 25.02
CA GLY A 402 1.16 -13.39 25.48
C GLY A 402 2.11 -13.22 26.68
N ILE A 403 3.00 -12.23 26.63
CA ILE A 403 3.91 -11.90 27.74
C ILE A 403 3.12 -11.39 28.96
N GLY A 404 2.12 -10.53 28.74
CA GLY A 404 1.25 -10.03 29.80
C GLY A 404 0.49 -11.15 30.51
N ALA A 405 -0.17 -12.02 29.75
CA ALA A 405 -0.90 -13.18 30.28
C ALA A 405 0.04 -14.17 31.00
N GLY A 406 1.21 -14.46 30.41
CA GLY A 406 2.23 -15.32 31.01
C GLY A 406 2.74 -14.77 32.34
N SER A 407 2.99 -13.46 32.41
CA SER A 407 3.43 -12.79 33.65
C SER A 407 2.38 -12.87 34.75
N VAL A 408 1.10 -12.63 34.41
CA VAL A 408 -0.02 -12.76 35.36
C VAL A 408 -0.16 -14.20 35.85
N LEU A 409 0.00 -15.21 34.99
CA LEU A 409 -0.04 -16.61 35.39
C LEU A 409 1.10 -16.98 36.34
N VAL A 410 2.33 -16.53 36.06
CA VAL A 410 3.49 -16.78 36.92
C VAL A 410 3.33 -16.10 38.28
N LEU A 411 2.85 -14.86 38.31
CA LEU A 411 2.54 -14.14 39.56
C LEU A 411 1.42 -14.84 40.34
N GLY A 412 0.35 -15.26 39.66
CA GLY A 412 -0.73 -16.04 40.24
C GLY A 412 -0.24 -17.36 40.85
N LEU A 413 0.65 -18.08 40.16
CA LEU A 413 1.28 -19.30 40.66
C LEU A 413 2.16 -19.02 41.88
N GLY A 414 2.92 -17.91 41.86
CA GLY A 414 3.74 -17.45 42.97
C GLY A 414 2.90 -17.14 44.22
N VAL A 415 1.79 -16.42 44.06
CA VAL A 415 0.84 -16.14 45.15
C VAL A 415 0.21 -17.43 45.68
N TRP A 416 -0.23 -18.32 44.79
CA TRP A 416 -0.84 -19.59 45.18
C TRP A 416 0.14 -20.49 45.95
N THR A 417 1.38 -20.61 45.48
CA THR A 417 2.41 -21.41 46.17
C THR A 417 2.77 -20.82 47.54
N LEU A 418 2.82 -19.50 47.70
CA LEU A 418 2.99 -18.84 49.00
C LEU A 418 1.82 -19.11 49.96
N LEU A 419 0.59 -19.05 49.46
CA LEU A 419 -0.61 -19.36 50.24
C LEU A 419 -0.67 -20.84 50.64
N ALA A 420 -0.28 -21.75 49.74
CA ALA A 420 -0.21 -23.19 50.02
C ALA A 420 0.84 -23.52 51.10
N ARG A 421 2.00 -22.85 51.07
CA ARG A 421 3.04 -22.99 52.12
C ARG A 421 2.59 -22.44 53.48
N ARG A 422 1.82 -21.35 53.53
CA ARG A 422 1.28 -20.83 54.80
C ARG A 422 0.27 -21.74 55.49
N ARG A 423 -0.42 -22.62 54.74
CA ARG A 423 -1.40 -23.58 55.29
C ARG A 423 -0.78 -24.86 55.86
N THR A 424 0.51 -25.12 55.63
CA THR A 424 1.21 -26.30 56.18
C THR A 424 1.89 -26.03 57.52
N THR A 425 1.89 -24.78 58.00
CA THR A 425 2.34 -24.37 59.34
C THR A 425 1.18 -24.07 60.29
N ALA A 426 0.25 -25.03 60.45
CA ALA A 426 -0.70 -25.03 61.56
C ALA A 426 -0.25 -26.09 62.59
N PRO A 427 0.10 -25.71 63.84
CA PRO A 427 0.48 -26.66 64.88
C PRO A 427 -0.71 -27.55 65.26
N GLY A 428 -0.44 -28.84 65.43
CA GLY A 428 -1.43 -29.89 65.65
C GLY A 428 -2.34 -29.62 66.86
N ALA A 429 -3.64 -29.75 66.63
CA ALA A 429 -4.65 -29.73 67.69
C ALA A 429 -4.62 -31.06 68.49
N THR A 430 -4.38 -30.94 69.79
CA THR A 430 -4.64 -31.95 70.82
C THR A 430 -6.12 -32.35 70.87
N PRO A 431 -6.47 -33.65 70.94
CA PRO A 431 -7.83 -34.09 71.19
C PRO A 431 -8.07 -34.40 72.69
N PRO A 432 -9.15 -33.89 73.32
CA PRO A 432 -9.64 -34.44 74.58
C PRO A 432 -10.95 -35.23 74.42
N TYR A 433 -10.95 -36.39 75.08
CA TYR A 433 -12.06 -37.03 75.80
C TYR A 433 -13.27 -37.57 75.03
N GLY A 434 -13.25 -38.90 74.79
CA GLY A 434 -14.41 -39.75 75.07
C GLY A 434 -14.53 -39.95 76.59
N GLY A 435 -15.65 -40.30 77.19
CA GLY A 435 -16.89 -40.87 76.71
C GLY A 435 -17.40 -41.73 77.86
N GLN A 436 -18.60 -41.46 78.37
CA GLN A 436 -19.26 -42.32 79.36
C GLN A 436 -20.77 -42.20 79.15
N PRO A 437 -21.46 -43.33 78.95
CA PRO A 437 -22.36 -43.86 79.98
C PRO A 437 -22.33 -45.43 79.96
N PRO A 438 -23.16 -46.21 80.71
CA PRO A 438 -24.37 -45.84 81.44
C PRO A 438 -24.53 -46.42 82.86
N GLN A 439 -25.57 -45.94 83.54
CA GLN A 439 -26.13 -46.46 84.78
C GLN A 439 -26.84 -47.81 84.56
N ALA A 440 -26.68 -48.76 85.51
CA ALA A 440 -27.81 -49.33 86.26
C ALA A 440 -27.39 -50.36 87.34
N TRP A 441 -27.74 -50.04 88.59
CA TRP A 441 -28.34 -50.83 89.70
C TRP A 441 -27.84 -52.25 90.09
N GLY A 442 -27.42 -52.35 91.37
CA GLY A 442 -28.09 -53.16 92.41
C GLY A 442 -27.54 -54.55 92.74
N GLY A 443 -27.22 -54.80 94.03
CA GLY A 443 -26.97 -56.12 94.62
C GLY A 443 -25.83 -56.15 95.61
#